data_AF-A0A960F582-F1
#
_entry.id   AF-A0A960F582-F1
#
_cell.length_a   1.000
_cell.length_b   1.000
_cell.length_c   1.000
_cell.angle_alpha   90.00
_cell.angle_beta   90.00
_cell.angle_gamma   90.00
#
_symmetry.space_group_name_H-M   'P 1'
#
loop_
_entity.id
_entity.type
_entity.pdbx_description
1 polymer ?
#
loop_
_entity_poly.entity_id
_entity_poly.type
_entity_poly.pdbx_seq_one_letter_code
_entity_poly.pdbx_strand_id
1 'polypeptide(L)'
;MAFGQPSGPPASRRQVETLLQLLNDAGHIDFRDARGPMGFTQRQAGGRFTRDEADEFIAQLEATADAPPEDSTPRPTQARTAAAHRSPSLERRLRSFTDQQLAAELQRRGWIVVEP
;
A
#
# COMPACT_ATOMS: atom_id res chain seq x y z
N MET A 1 -19.10 19.69 -19.11
CA MET A 1 -18.15 18.71 -18.53
C MET A 1 -18.46 18.57 -17.06
N ALA A 2 -19.15 17.50 -16.64
CA ALA A 2 -19.62 17.35 -15.27
C ALA A 2 -18.53 16.73 -14.40
N PHE A 3 -17.83 17.55 -13.63
CA PHE A 3 -16.93 17.09 -12.58
C PHE A 3 -17.73 16.29 -11.54
N GLY A 4 -17.45 15.00 -11.41
CA GLY A 4 -17.96 14.17 -10.30
C GLY A 4 -18.91 13.02 -10.66
N GLN A 5 -19.28 12.80 -11.92
CA GLN A 5 -19.92 11.54 -12.31
C GLN A 5 -18.87 10.48 -12.64
N PRO A 6 -18.95 9.26 -12.06
CA PRO A 6 -18.08 8.16 -12.47
C PRO A 6 -18.35 7.86 -13.93
N SER A 7 -17.32 7.97 -14.77
CA SER A 7 -17.40 7.72 -16.20
C SER A 7 -17.43 6.22 -16.46
N GLY A 8 -18.53 5.55 -16.12
CA GLY A 8 -18.74 4.18 -16.55
C GLY A 8 -19.36 3.24 -15.51
N PRO A 9 -19.60 1.98 -15.93
CA PRO A 9 -20.15 0.95 -15.06
C PRO A 9 -19.20 0.68 -13.87
N PRO A 10 -19.75 0.24 -12.72
CA PRO A 10 -18.92 -0.14 -11.58
C PRO A 10 -18.00 -1.31 -11.95
N ALA A 11 -16.82 -1.34 -11.35
CA ALA A 11 -15.90 -2.46 -11.49
C ALA A 11 -16.55 -3.76 -11.01
N SER A 12 -16.24 -4.86 -11.69
CA SER A 12 -16.67 -6.17 -11.23
C SER A 12 -15.96 -6.54 -9.93
N ARG A 13 -16.61 -7.39 -9.12
CA ARG A 13 -16.02 -7.88 -7.87
C ARG A 13 -14.64 -8.51 -8.09
N ARG A 14 -14.48 -9.27 -9.18
CA ARG A 14 -13.20 -9.89 -9.56
C ARG A 14 -12.12 -8.85 -9.82
N GLN A 15 -12.41 -7.79 -10.57
CA GLN A 15 -11.44 -6.71 -10.84
C GLN A 15 -11.00 -6.03 -9.54
N VAL A 16 -11.93 -5.74 -8.62
CA VAL A 16 -11.59 -5.12 -7.33
C VAL A 16 -10.74 -6.07 -6.47
N GLU A 17 -11.04 -7.37 -6.46
CA GLU A 17 -10.25 -8.38 -5.75
C GLU A 17 -8.83 -8.53 -6.35
N THR A 18 -8.71 -8.58 -7.68
CA THR A 18 -7.41 -8.61 -8.38
C THR A 18 -6.59 -7.37 -8.10
N LEU A 19 -7.19 -6.18 -8.17
CA LEU A 19 -6.53 -4.93 -7.84
C LEU A 19 -6.02 -4.93 -6.39
N LEU A 20 -6.81 -5.43 -5.44
CA LEU A 20 -6.40 -5.55 -4.05
C LEU A 20 -5.23 -6.53 -3.89
N GLN A 21 -5.23 -7.66 -4.61
CA GLN A 21 -4.12 -8.61 -4.59
C GLN A 21 -2.82 -7.98 -5.09
N LEU A 22 -2.85 -7.33 -6.26
CA LEU A 22 -1.68 -6.65 -6.83
C LEU A 22 -1.16 -5.53 -5.91
N LEU A 23 -2.05 -4.80 -5.25
CA LEU A 23 -1.65 -3.82 -4.23
C LEU A 23 -0.96 -4.47 -3.04
N ASN A 24 -1.43 -5.62 -2.57
CA ASN A 24 -0.78 -6.37 -1.49
C ASN A 24 0.60 -6.88 -1.90
N ASP A 25 0.75 -7.35 -3.13
CA ASP A 25 2.03 -7.79 -3.68
C ASP A 25 3.01 -6.61 -3.83
N ALA A 26 2.51 -5.43 -4.19
CA ALA A 26 3.25 -4.17 -4.19
C ALA A 26 3.55 -3.63 -2.77
N GLY A 27 3.00 -4.26 -1.73
CA GLY A 27 3.26 -3.92 -0.32
C GLY A 27 2.23 -3.01 0.35
N HIS A 28 1.11 -2.72 -0.29
CA HIS A 28 -0.01 -1.94 0.25
C HIS A 28 -1.08 -2.81 0.91
N ILE A 29 -1.70 -2.34 1.99
CA ILE A 29 -2.64 -3.16 2.79
C ILE A 29 -4.06 -3.15 2.20
N ASP A 30 -4.51 -1.97 1.81
CA ASP A 30 -5.83 -1.73 1.26
C ASP A 30 -5.81 -0.50 0.36
N PHE A 31 -6.96 -0.16 -0.21
CA PHE A 31 -7.09 1.03 -1.07
C PHE A 31 -6.88 2.35 -0.33
N ARG A 32 -6.97 2.38 1.01
CA ARG A 32 -6.72 3.61 1.80
C ARG A 32 -5.23 3.84 1.99
N ASP A 33 -4.49 2.79 2.27
CA ASP A 33 -3.03 2.79 2.37
C ASP A 33 -2.40 3.12 1.01
N ALA A 34 -2.89 2.50 -0.05
CA ALA A 34 -2.47 2.77 -1.43
C ALA A 34 -2.87 4.18 -1.91
N ARG A 35 -3.74 4.91 -1.20
CA ARG A 35 -4.31 6.17 -1.68
C ARG A 35 -3.27 7.24 -1.98
N GLY A 36 -2.30 7.43 -1.09
CA GLY A 36 -1.22 8.38 -1.28
C GLY A 36 -0.33 8.01 -2.48
N PRO A 37 0.33 6.84 -2.45
CA PRO A 37 1.26 6.44 -3.51
C PRO A 37 0.60 6.24 -4.87
N MET A 38 -0.63 5.71 -4.92
CA MET A 38 -1.37 5.47 -6.18
C MET A 38 -2.25 6.65 -6.61
N GLY A 39 -2.28 7.74 -5.84
CA GLY A 39 -3.11 8.91 -6.15
C GLY A 39 -4.62 8.64 -6.15
N PHE A 40 -5.10 7.59 -5.47
CA PHE A 40 -6.52 7.24 -5.47
C PHE A 40 -7.39 8.37 -4.89
N THR A 41 -8.56 8.54 -5.49
CA THR A 41 -9.60 9.43 -4.98
C THR A 41 -10.22 8.87 -3.69
N GLN A 42 -10.96 9.71 -2.96
CA GLN A 42 -11.65 9.26 -1.74
C GLN A 42 -12.67 8.15 -1.99
N ARG A 43 -13.30 8.16 -3.17
CA ARG A 43 -14.23 7.13 -3.61
C ARG A 43 -13.51 5.79 -3.80
N GLN A 44 -12.38 5.81 -4.50
CA GLN A 44 -11.54 4.64 -4.80
C GLN A 44 -10.88 4.06 -3.56
N ALA A 45 -10.42 4.91 -2.63
CA ALA A 45 -9.96 4.47 -1.30
C ALA A 45 -11.05 3.76 -0.47
N GLY A 46 -12.33 3.95 -0.83
CA GLY A 46 -13.46 3.18 -0.31
C GLY A 46 -13.78 1.90 -1.11
N GLY A 47 -12.90 1.45 -2.00
CA GLY A 47 -13.09 0.27 -2.85
C GLY A 47 -14.04 0.47 -4.03
N ARG A 48 -14.44 1.71 -4.33
CA ARG A 48 -15.39 2.01 -5.41
C ARG A 48 -14.63 2.48 -6.65
N PHE A 49 -14.47 1.56 -7.60
CA PHE A 49 -13.84 1.78 -8.90
C PHE A 49 -14.88 1.63 -10.02
N THR A 50 -14.68 2.32 -11.15
CA THR A 50 -15.33 1.95 -12.41
C THR A 50 -14.55 0.82 -13.06
N ARG A 51 -15.16 0.14 -14.02
CA ARG A 51 -14.50 -0.92 -14.79
C ARG A 51 -13.19 -0.42 -15.39
N ASP A 52 -13.24 0.70 -16.10
CA ASP A 52 -12.08 1.25 -16.82
C ASP A 52 -10.99 1.72 -15.85
N GLU A 53 -11.37 2.35 -14.72
CA GLU A 53 -10.42 2.72 -13.65
C GLU A 53 -9.70 1.48 -13.09
N ALA A 54 -10.43 0.40 -12.83
CA ALA A 54 -9.84 -0.82 -12.28
C ALA A 54 -8.89 -1.48 -13.29
N ASP A 55 -9.28 -1.57 -14.56
CA ASP A 55 -8.43 -2.14 -15.62
C ASP A 55 -7.14 -1.34 -15.82
N GLU A 56 -7.20 0.00 -15.76
CA GLU A 56 -6.03 0.87 -15.86
C GLU A 56 -5.04 0.65 -14.70
N PHE A 57 -5.53 0.61 -13.45
CA PHE A 57 -4.66 0.39 -12.29
C PHE A 57 -4.09 -1.03 -12.22
N ILE A 58 -4.86 -2.04 -12.65
CA ILE A 58 -4.36 -3.41 -12.76
C ILE A 58 -3.20 -3.46 -13.76
N ALA A 59 -3.38 -2.91 -14.97
CA ALA A 59 -2.34 -2.89 -15.98
C ALA A 59 -1.08 -2.12 -15.52
N GLN A 60 -1.26 -1.00 -14.80
CA GLN A 60 -0.15 -0.23 -14.23
C GLN A 60 0.65 -1.03 -13.19
N LEU A 61 -0.03 -1.73 -12.28
CA LEU A 61 0.61 -2.53 -11.23
C LEU A 61 1.31 -3.75 -11.81
N GLU A 62 0.71 -4.42 -12.79
CA GLU A 62 1.34 -5.55 -13.49
C GLU A 62 2.60 -5.10 -14.25
N ALA A 63 2.54 -3.97 -14.96
CA ALA A 63 3.71 -3.41 -15.65
C ALA A 63 4.83 -3.01 -14.68
N THR A 64 4.47 -2.49 -13.50
CA THR A 64 5.45 -2.14 -12.45
C THR A 64 6.06 -3.38 -11.80
N ALA A 65 5.31 -4.47 -11.69
CA ALA A 65 5.80 -5.74 -11.14
C ALA A 65 6.75 -6.48 -12.09
N ASP A 66 6.56 -6.34 -13.41
CA ASP A 66 7.41 -6.97 -14.44
C ASP A 66 8.68 -6.15 -14.76
N ALA A 67 8.66 -4.84 -14.48
CA ALA A 67 9.81 -3.97 -14.70
C ALA A 67 10.93 -4.20 -13.66
N PRO A 68 12.21 -4.33 -14.06
CA PRO A 68 13.33 -4.32 -13.13
C PRO A 68 13.36 -2.98 -12.36
N PRO A 69 13.85 -2.97 -11.10
CA PRO A 69 13.77 -1.81 -10.20
C PRO A 69 14.76 -0.71 -10.61
N GLU A 70 14.53 -0.08 -11.75
CA GLU A 70 15.26 1.11 -12.19
C GLU A 70 14.34 2.33 -11.97
N ASP A 71 14.58 2.99 -10.84
CA ASP A 71 14.36 4.42 -10.62
C ASP A 71 12.95 4.99 -10.94
N SER A 72 11.94 4.61 -10.14
CA SER A 72 10.75 5.46 -9.98
C SER A 72 10.96 6.41 -8.80
N THR A 73 11.43 7.60 -9.12
CA THR A 73 11.65 8.71 -8.19
C THR A 73 10.34 9.09 -7.48
N PRO A 74 10.25 9.01 -6.14
CA PRO A 74 9.05 9.44 -5.44
C PRO A 74 9.03 10.96 -5.32
N ARG A 75 7.96 11.59 -5.83
CA ARG A 75 7.64 13.00 -5.56
C ARG A 75 7.33 13.16 -4.06
N PRO A 76 7.98 14.07 -3.33
CA PRO A 76 7.78 14.19 -1.89
C PRO A 76 6.51 15.00 -1.63
N THR A 77 5.55 14.48 -0.87
CA THR A 77 4.51 15.33 -0.26
C THR A 77 4.12 14.81 1.13
N GLN A 78 4.71 15.50 2.10
CA GLN A 78 4.17 15.91 3.40
C GLN A 78 3.89 14.84 4.46
N ALA A 79 4.77 14.89 5.46
CA ALA A 79 4.59 14.36 6.80
C ALA A 79 3.28 14.82 7.43
N ARG A 80 2.45 13.87 7.89
CA ARG A 80 1.53 14.08 9.02
C ARG A 80 1.53 12.83 9.90
N THR A 81 1.80 13.09 11.17
CA THR A 81 1.85 12.17 12.31
C THR A 81 0.54 11.39 12.44
N ALA A 82 0.54 10.11 12.09
CA ALA A 82 -0.56 9.18 12.40
C ALA A 82 -0.18 8.33 13.61
N ALA A 83 -1.03 8.33 14.63
CA ALA A 83 -0.93 7.46 15.78
C ALA A 83 -0.78 5.99 15.32
N ALA A 84 0.17 5.28 15.94
CA ALA A 84 0.67 3.99 15.52
C ALA A 84 -0.40 2.88 15.60
N HIS A 85 -1.22 2.75 14.56
CA HIS A 85 -1.79 1.46 14.21
C HIS A 85 -0.63 0.61 13.72
N ARG A 86 -0.18 -0.38 14.52
CA ARG A 86 0.86 -1.32 14.07
C ARG A 86 0.33 -2.01 12.82
N SER A 87 0.96 -1.71 11.69
CA SER A 87 0.55 -2.26 10.40
C SER A 87 0.73 -3.79 10.42
N PRO A 88 -0.27 -4.59 10.02
CA PRO A 88 -0.13 -6.05 9.97
C PRO A 88 0.98 -6.53 9.01
N SER A 89 1.33 -5.72 8.00
CA SER A 89 2.48 -5.93 7.12
C SER A 89 3.81 -5.62 7.81
N LEU A 90 3.87 -4.56 8.63
CA LEU A 90 5.01 -4.28 9.51
C LEU A 90 5.17 -5.43 10.50
N GLU A 91 4.10 -5.95 11.09
CA GLU A 91 4.16 -7.12 11.96
C GLU A 91 4.66 -8.36 11.20
N ARG A 92 4.23 -8.58 9.96
CA ARG A 92 4.70 -9.71 9.14
C ARG A 92 6.19 -9.59 8.80
N ARG A 93 6.68 -8.37 8.53
CA ARG A 93 8.12 -8.09 8.36
C ARG A 93 8.89 -8.22 9.68
N LEU A 94 8.31 -7.82 10.81
CA LEU A 94 8.96 -7.99 12.12
C LEU A 94 9.10 -9.47 12.49
N ARG A 95 8.12 -10.30 12.10
CA ARG A 95 8.17 -11.77 12.30
C ARG A 95 9.25 -12.50 11.48
N SER A 96 9.83 -11.87 10.46
CA SER A 96 10.96 -12.47 9.72
C SER A 96 12.31 -12.29 10.40
N PHE A 97 12.39 -11.45 11.44
CA PHE A 97 13.59 -11.29 12.25
C PHE A 97 13.48 -12.12 13.52
N THR A 98 14.61 -12.63 13.99
CA THR A 98 14.68 -13.32 15.28
C THR A 98 14.61 -12.32 16.44
N ASP A 99 14.15 -12.78 17.60
CA ASP A 99 14.08 -11.95 18.81
C ASP A 99 15.46 -11.40 19.19
N GLN A 100 16.53 -12.18 19.00
CA GLN A 100 17.92 -11.73 19.23
C GLN A 100 18.33 -10.59 18.29
N GLN A 101 17.95 -10.65 17.01
CA GLN A 101 18.26 -9.60 16.04
C GLN A 101 17.49 -8.30 16.37
N LEU A 102 16.23 -8.42 16.78
CA LEU A 102 15.43 -7.27 17.20
C LEU A 102 15.97 -6.67 18.50
N ALA A 103 16.35 -7.50 19.48
CA ALA A 103 16.96 -7.05 20.73
C ALA A 103 18.29 -6.32 20.50
N ALA A 104 19.15 -6.84 19.63
CA ALA A 104 20.42 -6.21 19.28
C ALA A 104 20.23 -4.84 18.62
N GLU A 105 19.25 -4.68 17.72
CA GLU A 105 18.95 -3.39 17.10
C GLU A 105 18.38 -2.37 18.09
N LEU A 106 17.53 -2.81 19.02
CA LEU A 106 17.04 -1.94 20.09
C LEU A 106 18.18 -1.44 20.99
N GLN A 107 19.08 -2.34 21.41
CA GLN A 107 20.27 -1.98 22.20
C GLN A 107 21.22 -1.05 21.44
N ARG A 108 21.48 -1.32 20.16
CA ARG A 108 22.30 -0.44 19.30
C ARG A 108 21.73 0.97 19.19
N ARG A 109 20.41 1.11 19.28
CA ARG A 109 19.69 2.39 19.28
C ARG A 109 19.58 3.02 20.68
N GLY A 110 20.27 2.46 21.68
CA GLY A 110 20.32 2.98 23.03
C GLY A 110 19.17 2.55 23.95
N TRP A 111 18.37 1.55 23.53
CA TRP A 111 17.27 1.03 24.33
C TRP A 111 17.72 -0.18 25.16
N ILE A 112 17.31 -0.23 26.42
CA ILE A 112 17.57 -1.39 27.28
C ILE A 112 16.47 -2.44 27.03
N VAL A 113 16.87 -3.64 26.62
CA VAL A 113 15.97 -4.78 26.42
C VAL A 113 16.09 -5.69 27.63
N VAL A 114 14.96 -6.02 28.25
CA VAL A 114 14.85 -6.97 29.36
C VAL A 114 14.04 -8.16 28.85
N GLU A 115 14.53 -9.38 29.04
CA GLU A 115 13.71 -10.56 28.73
C GLU A 115 12.49 -10.60 29.67
N PRO A 116 11.31 -10.97 29.14
CA PRO A 116 10.07 -10.99 29.91
C PRO A 116 10.05 -12.04 31.02
#